data_AF-G0ZL64-F1
#
_entry.id   AF-G0ZL64-F1
#
_cell.length_a   1.000
_cell.length_b   1.000
_cell.length_c   1.000
_cell.angle_alpha   90.00
_cell.angle_beta   90.00
_cell.angle_gamma   90.00
#
_symmetry.space_group_name_H-M   'P 1'
#
loop_
_entity.id
_entity.type
_entity.pdbx_description
1 polymer ?
#
loop_
_entity_poly.entity_id
_entity_poly.type
_entity_poly.pdbx_seq_one_letter_code
_entity_poly.pdbx_strand_id
1 'polypeptide(L)'
;RFFLSSSAAPTGQIYPIPITFSTKTNPSFSILKPSHIMTGATLTINKAAVEEWVIFNNMQHGHYRVNYDSKTWSLIAEALLEEPSPIHIL
;
A
#
# COMPACT_ATOMS: atom_id res chain seq x y z
N ARG A 1 -0.35 -8.50 -12.85
CA ARG A 1 0.98 -9.15 -12.73
C ARG A 1 2.02 -8.22 -13.31
N PHE A 2 3.22 -8.16 -12.73
CA PHE A 2 4.38 -7.57 -13.40
C PHE A 2 4.90 -8.58 -14.41
N PHE A 3 4.69 -8.30 -15.68
CA PHE A 3 5.25 -9.11 -16.75
C PHE A 3 6.69 -8.68 -16.98
N LEU A 4 7.58 -9.65 -17.23
CA LEU A 4 8.97 -9.37 -17.60
C LEU A 4 9.05 -8.64 -18.95
N SER A 5 8.05 -8.85 -19.81
CA SER A 5 7.88 -8.09 -21.04
C SER A 5 6.77 -7.04 -20.88
N SER A 6 7.09 -5.79 -21.22
CA SER A 6 6.12 -4.68 -21.29
C SER A 6 5.07 -4.87 -22.40
N SER A 7 5.33 -5.76 -23.37
CA SER A 7 4.40 -6.08 -24.47
C SER A 7 3.48 -7.26 -24.18
N ALA A 8 3.60 -7.89 -23.00
CA ALA A 8 2.73 -9.00 -22.63
C ALA A 8 1.29 -8.55 -22.46
N ALA A 9 0.35 -9.26 -23.07
CA ALA A 9 -1.08 -8.98 -22.94
C ALA A 9 -1.56 -9.23 -21.49
N PRO A 10 -2.44 -8.37 -20.94
CA PRO A 10 -3.09 -8.63 -19.66
C PRO A 10 -3.93 -9.91 -19.73
N THR A 11 -3.86 -10.74 -18.69
CA THR A 11 -4.60 -12.02 -18.63
C THR A 11 -6.04 -11.88 -18.12
N GLY A 12 -6.43 -10.68 -17.63
CA GLY A 12 -7.73 -10.47 -16.98
C GLY A 12 -7.94 -11.21 -15.67
N GLN A 13 -6.92 -11.92 -15.16
CA GLN A 13 -7.00 -12.68 -13.92
C GLN A 13 -7.06 -11.77 -12.70
N ILE A 14 -8.04 -12.04 -11.83
CA ILE A 14 -8.18 -11.39 -10.52
C ILE A 14 -7.62 -12.35 -9.47
N TYR A 15 -6.70 -11.84 -8.65
CA TYR A 15 -6.12 -12.60 -7.54
C TYR A 15 -6.62 -12.02 -6.23
N PRO A 16 -6.88 -12.87 -5.21
CA PRO A 16 -7.07 -12.40 -3.85
C PRO A 16 -5.81 -11.70 -3.35
N ILE A 17 -5.90 -10.39 -3.09
CA ILE A 17 -4.78 -9.62 -2.55
C ILE A 17 -5.01 -9.39 -1.05
N PRO A 18 -4.15 -9.91 -0.16
CA PRO A 18 -4.21 -9.61 1.26
C PRO A 18 -3.71 -8.19 1.52
N ILE A 19 -4.60 -7.32 1.98
CA ILE A 19 -4.30 -5.91 2.22
C ILE A 19 -3.92 -5.70 3.68
N THR A 20 -2.72 -5.17 3.88
CA THR A 20 -2.22 -4.57 5.13
C THR A 20 -1.86 -3.12 4.84
N PHE A 21 -1.99 -2.25 5.83
CA PHE A 21 -1.59 -0.87 5.72
C PHE A 21 -1.29 -0.25 7.08
N SER A 22 -0.50 0.81 7.06
CA SER A 22 -0.17 1.66 8.21
C SER A 22 -0.39 3.13 7.82
N THR A 23 -0.73 3.97 8.80
CA THR A 23 -0.92 5.42 8.61
C THR A 23 -0.04 6.19 9.58
N LYS A 24 0.07 7.52 9.40
CA LYS A 24 0.80 8.38 10.34
C LYS A 24 0.25 8.27 11.76
N THR A 25 -1.06 8.27 11.91
CA THR A 25 -1.75 8.17 13.21
C THR A 25 -1.71 6.76 13.82
N ASN A 26 -1.52 5.73 13.00
CA ASN A 26 -1.43 4.34 13.45
C ASN A 26 -0.32 3.59 12.69
N PRO A 27 0.96 3.80 13.06
CA PRO A 27 2.12 3.24 12.35
C PRO A 27 2.36 1.77 12.73
N SER A 28 1.41 0.88 12.39
CA SER A 28 1.42 -0.53 12.79
C SER A 28 2.12 -1.47 11.79
N PHE A 29 3.32 -1.11 11.32
CA PHE A 29 4.01 -1.86 10.26
C PHE A 29 4.32 -3.32 10.60
N SER A 30 4.43 -3.68 11.88
CA SER A 30 4.65 -5.07 12.32
C SER A 30 3.39 -5.95 12.23
N ILE A 31 2.21 -5.36 11.98
CA ILE A 31 0.96 -6.12 11.80
C ILE A 31 0.89 -6.62 10.35
N LEU A 32 1.13 -7.92 10.19
CA LEU A 32 1.09 -8.61 8.90
C LEU A 32 -0.24 -9.33 8.62
N LYS A 33 -1.11 -9.43 9.64
CA LYS A 33 -2.44 -9.99 9.45
C LYS A 33 -3.27 -9.04 8.55
N PRO A 34 -3.78 -9.50 7.40
CA PRO A 34 -4.57 -8.66 6.52
C PRO A 34 -5.83 -8.16 7.20
N SER A 35 -6.14 -6.87 7.04
CA SER A 35 -7.42 -6.32 7.47
C SER A 35 -8.52 -6.61 6.45
N HIS A 36 -8.15 -6.74 5.17
CA HIS A 36 -9.06 -7.00 4.07
C HIS A 36 -8.42 -7.95 3.07
N ILE A 37 -9.26 -8.70 2.35
CA ILE A 37 -8.85 -9.45 1.16
C ILE A 37 -9.58 -8.85 -0.03
N MET A 38 -8.83 -8.28 -0.98
CA MET A 38 -9.38 -7.78 -2.23
C MET A 38 -9.55 -8.94 -3.20
N THR A 39 -10.80 -9.38 -3.38
CA THR A 39 -11.15 -10.51 -4.26
C THR A 39 -11.67 -10.09 -5.64
N GLY A 40 -11.95 -8.79 -5.82
CA GLY A 40 -12.41 -8.21 -7.09
C GLY A 40 -11.35 -7.30 -7.73
N ALA A 41 -11.70 -6.68 -8.86
CA ALA A 41 -10.85 -5.70 -9.55
C ALA A 41 -10.67 -4.40 -8.74
N THR A 42 -11.59 -4.11 -7.83
CA THR A 42 -11.56 -2.93 -6.95
C THR A 42 -12.01 -3.30 -5.53
N LEU A 43 -11.42 -2.66 -4.54
CA LEU A 43 -11.86 -2.66 -3.15
C LEU A 43 -11.80 -1.23 -2.62
N THR A 44 -12.83 -0.80 -1.89
CA THR A 44 -12.87 0.52 -1.24
C THR A 44 -12.75 0.35 0.27
N ILE A 45 -11.78 1.03 0.86
CA ILE A 45 -11.54 1.05 2.30
C ILE A 45 -11.74 2.48 2.78
N ASN A 46 -12.69 2.70 3.67
CA ASN A 46 -12.94 4.01 4.26
C ASN A 46 -12.02 4.24 5.45
N LYS A 47 -11.48 5.45 5.56
CA LYS A 47 -10.69 5.91 6.72
C LYS A 47 -11.25 7.22 7.24
N ALA A 48 -10.84 7.61 8.45
CA ALA A 48 -11.15 8.93 8.97
C ALA A 48 -10.68 10.04 8.00
N ALA A 49 -11.45 11.12 7.93
CA ALA A 49 -11.19 12.28 7.07
C ALA A 49 -10.04 13.15 7.61
N VAL A 50 -8.88 12.53 7.81
CA VAL A 50 -7.62 13.14 8.24
C VAL A 50 -6.65 13.12 7.06
N GLU A 51 -5.96 14.22 6.81
CA GLU A 51 -4.90 14.25 5.80
C GLU A 51 -3.61 13.68 6.39
N GLU A 52 -3.21 12.50 5.93
CA GLU A 52 -2.01 11.80 6.39
C GLU A 52 -1.55 10.81 5.31
N TRP A 53 -0.27 10.43 5.35
CA TRP A 53 0.21 9.34 4.52
C TRP A 53 -0.43 8.01 4.94
N VAL A 54 -0.62 7.14 3.96
CA VAL A 54 -0.97 5.73 4.13
C VAL A 54 0.01 4.92 3.31
N ILE A 55 0.56 3.86 3.91
CA ILE A 55 1.45 2.92 3.23
C ILE A 55 0.81 1.54 3.29
N PHE A 56 0.53 0.98 2.13
CA PHE A 56 0.03 -0.38 1.99
C PHE A 56 1.19 -1.38 1.88
N ASN A 57 0.87 -2.66 2.10
CA ASN A 57 1.82 -3.76 2.06
C ASN A 57 2.91 -3.65 3.13
N ASN A 58 2.49 -3.68 4.39
CA ASN A 58 3.39 -3.65 5.55
C ASN A 58 4.55 -4.65 5.39
N MET A 59 5.79 -4.19 5.62
CA MET A 59 7.04 -4.96 5.51
C MET A 59 7.28 -5.60 4.13
N GLN A 60 6.61 -5.10 3.09
CA GLN A 60 6.59 -5.68 1.76
C GLN A 60 6.26 -7.19 1.76
N HIS A 61 5.49 -7.66 2.75
CA HIS A 61 5.24 -9.09 2.98
C HIS A 61 4.38 -9.71 1.88
N GLY A 62 3.43 -8.95 1.35
CA GLY A 62 2.59 -9.36 0.24
C GLY A 62 3.30 -9.25 -1.11
N HIS A 63 3.02 -10.19 -2.00
CA HIS A 63 3.61 -10.20 -3.34
C HIS A 63 2.85 -9.29 -4.33
N TYR A 64 2.85 -8.00 -4.06
CA TYR A 64 2.29 -6.95 -4.92
C TYR A 64 3.05 -5.62 -4.71
N ARG A 65 2.99 -4.74 -5.71
CA ARG A 65 3.50 -3.36 -5.58
C ARG A 65 2.31 -2.42 -5.42
N VAL A 66 2.56 -1.33 -4.71
CA VAL A 66 1.58 -0.28 -4.47
C VAL A 66 2.01 0.94 -5.26
N ASN A 67 1.04 1.62 -5.86
CA ASN A 67 1.25 2.95 -6.43
C ASN A 67 0.22 3.88 -5.80
N TYR A 68 0.64 5.12 -5.57
CA TYR A 68 -0.17 6.14 -4.91
C TYR A 68 -0.45 7.30 -5.87
N ASP A 69 -1.46 8.10 -5.56
CA ASP A 69 -1.63 9.41 -6.19
C ASP A 69 -0.52 10.39 -5.79
N SER A 70 -0.43 11.52 -6.49
CA SER A 70 0.61 12.53 -6.27
C SER A 70 0.61 13.09 -4.85
N LYS A 71 -0.57 13.32 -4.25
CA LYS A 71 -0.70 13.90 -2.91
C LYS A 71 -0.14 12.94 -1.86
N THR A 72 -0.48 11.66 -1.96
CA THR A 72 0.00 10.63 -1.04
C THR A 72 1.51 10.41 -1.20
N TRP A 73 2.03 10.41 -2.44
CA TRP A 73 3.48 10.39 -2.66
C TRP A 73 4.19 11.59 -2.01
N SER A 74 3.63 12.80 -2.11
CA SER A 74 4.19 13.99 -1.44
C SER A 74 4.19 13.85 0.08
N LEU A 75 3.10 13.35 0.69
CA LEU A 75 3.02 13.15 2.14
C LEU A 75 4.04 12.10 2.65
N ILE A 76 4.29 11.04 1.87
CA ILE A 76 5.32 10.05 2.19
C ILE A 76 6.71 10.69 2.10
N ALA A 77 6.99 11.44 1.03
CA ALA A 77 8.28 12.10 0.84
C ALA A 77 8.58 13.13 1.94
N GLU A 78 7.59 13.93 2.34
CA GLU A 78 7.68 14.87 3.45
C GLU A 78 7.99 14.16 4.77
N ALA A 79 7.26 13.08 5.10
CA ALA A 79 7.52 12.31 6.30
C ALA A 79 8.95 11.74 6.34
N LEU A 80 9.45 11.20 5.22
CA LEU A 80 10.81 10.66 5.13
C LEU A 80 11.90 11.75 5.25
N LEU A 81 11.60 12.98 4.84
CA LEU A 81 12.52 14.11 4.94
C LEU A 81 12.58 14.68 6.37
N GLU A 82 11.43 14.81 7.03
CA GLU A 82 11.33 15.40 8.37
C GLU A 82 11.75 14.42 9.47
N GLU A 83 11.12 13.25 9.51
CA GLU A 83 11.36 12.22 10.50
C GLU A 83 11.08 10.84 9.87
N PRO A 84 12.12 10.12 9.40
CA PRO A 84 11.90 8.84 8.72
C PRO A 84 11.53 7.69 9.68
N SER A 85 11.74 7.86 10.99
CA SER A 85 11.52 6.84 12.03
C SER A 85 10.12 6.19 12.04
N PRO A 86 9.01 6.91 11.75
CA PRO A 86 7.67 6.34 11.76
C PRO A 86 7.38 5.43 10.58
N ILE A 87 8.13 5.54 9.47
CA ILE A 87 7.98 4.66 8.30
C ILE A 87 9.02 3.55 8.41
N HIS A 88 8.52 2.32 8.45
CA HIS A 88 9.41 1.17 8.52
C HIS A 88 10.27 1.05 7.24
N ILE A 89 11.53 0.66 7.39
CA ILE A 89 12.52 0.58 6.29
C ILE A 89 12.25 -0.55 5.28
N LEU A 90 11.20 -1.34 5.51
CA LEU A 90 10.72 -2.46 4.69
C LEU A 90 9.21 -2.39 4.60
#